data_AF-A0A1I8ITS3-F1
#
_entry.id   AF-A0A1I8ITS3-F1
#
_cell.length_a   1.000
_cell.length_b   1.000
_cell.length_c   1.000
_cell.angle_alpha   90.00
_cell.angle_beta   90.00
_cell.angle_gamma   90.00
#
_symmetry.space_group_name_H-M   'P 1'
#
loop_
_entity.id
_entity.type
_entity.pdbx_description
1 polymer ?
#
loop_
_entity_poly.entity_id
_entity_poly.type
_entity_poly.pdbx_seq_one_letter_code
_entity_poly.pdbx_strand_id
1 'polypeptide(L)'
;VPNLWRRPQSASDLIGLVDQWFVTLVKFGCSHLVQAGAIGLSQAALLAIGEFSFSGRHLEFNLHPSQLVRDMTFRNIAYGPSANVNVTVEVDDSNKALLFVSVLGNQKPFYACSAACCDESSPIQLGAQRVQLPLRITKPRTALLYITPDIDHIKQLKRAIHVLEVWDAPAHEHHVIALHKHGHPCEENRRMSHRKFSAPRHGSLSFLPKKRSRRHRGKAKSFPKDDKKKPIHLTAFLGFKAGMTHIVRDLDRPGSKANKKEIVEPVTVIETPPLMIVGISKKKAFTKYSKKWADPAGQKEIDTDLAKMKKYCTVIRVLVHTQMKLLKRRQKKAHLMEIQLNGGTIADKIEWAKSHLEKSVPVGQVFSQDEMIDIIGVTKGHGYKGVTSRWHTTKLPRKTHKGLRKVACIGAWHPSRVAFSVARAGQKGYFHRTEINKKIYRMGQAVHQADGKLVHNASTEFDLTEKSITPLGGFPHYGEVNQDFVMIKGCCIGPKKRVLTLRKSLMTHTKKKAIEQINLKFIDTSSKFGHGRFQTIAEKKTFMGPLKKDAKE
;
A
#
# COMPACT_ATOMS: atom_id res chain seq x y z
N VAL A 1 -36.16 -8.20 -23.63
CA VAL A 1 -36.43 -6.96 -24.42
C VAL A 1 -35.70 -5.78 -23.77
N PRO A 2 -34.43 -5.51 -24.11
CA PRO A 2 -33.63 -4.47 -23.45
C PRO A 2 -34.07 -3.02 -23.80
N ASN A 3 -34.78 -2.85 -24.92
CA ASN A 3 -34.99 -1.52 -25.51
C ASN A 3 -36.12 -0.70 -24.85
N LEU A 4 -37.15 -1.36 -24.29
CA LEU A 4 -38.34 -0.69 -23.72
C LEU A 4 -38.12 -0.09 -22.32
N TRP A 5 -37.05 -0.48 -21.64
CA TRP A 5 -36.77 -0.08 -20.25
C TRP A 5 -35.48 0.74 -20.11
N ARG A 6 -34.98 1.30 -21.22
CA ARG A 6 -33.79 2.15 -21.23
C ARG A 6 -34.08 3.50 -20.58
N ARG A 7 -33.11 4.04 -19.84
CA ARG A 7 -33.17 5.43 -19.36
C ARG A 7 -32.82 6.38 -20.52
N PRO A 8 -33.75 7.22 -21.00
CA PRO A 8 -33.46 8.14 -22.09
C PRO A 8 -32.43 9.19 -21.64
N GLN A 9 -31.42 9.45 -22.48
CA GLN A 9 -30.38 10.45 -22.18
C GLN A 9 -30.58 11.76 -22.96
N SER A 10 -31.51 11.75 -23.92
CA SER A 10 -31.86 12.91 -24.77
C SER A 10 -33.37 12.95 -25.03
N ALA A 11 -33.87 14.11 -25.46
CA ALA A 11 -35.28 14.27 -25.84
C ALA A 11 -35.66 13.38 -27.04
N SER A 12 -34.77 13.21 -28.02
CA SER A 12 -34.96 12.28 -29.14
C SER A 12 -35.04 10.82 -28.69
N ASP A 13 -34.23 10.43 -27.69
CA ASP A 13 -34.30 9.07 -27.13
C ASP A 13 -35.61 8.80 -26.39
N LEU A 14 -36.15 9.83 -25.72
CA LEU A 14 -37.43 9.76 -25.04
C LEU A 14 -38.58 9.59 -26.04
N ILE A 15 -38.61 10.39 -27.10
CA ILE A 15 -39.62 10.27 -28.17
C ILE A 15 -39.56 8.87 -28.80
N GLY A 16 -38.37 8.42 -29.18
CA GLY A 16 -38.22 7.07 -29.75
C GLY A 16 -38.56 5.93 -28.78
N LEU A 17 -38.39 6.14 -27.47
CA LEU A 17 -38.83 5.18 -26.45
C LEU A 17 -40.36 5.14 -26.34
N VAL A 18 -41.00 6.30 -26.39
CA VAL A 18 -42.47 6.43 -26.38
C VAL A 18 -43.08 5.76 -27.61
N ASP A 19 -42.52 5.98 -28.80
CA ASP A 19 -42.97 5.33 -30.03
C ASP A 19 -42.86 3.79 -29.96
N GLN A 20 -41.77 3.27 -29.40
CA GLN A 20 -41.58 1.84 -29.19
C GLN A 20 -42.63 1.25 -28.23
N TRP A 21 -42.99 1.99 -27.17
CA TRP A 21 -44.07 1.61 -26.27
C TRP A 21 -45.42 1.61 -26.99
N PHE A 22 -45.75 2.64 -27.77
CA PHE A 22 -46.99 2.67 -28.55
C PHE A 22 -47.11 1.48 -29.51
N VAL A 23 -46.06 1.18 -30.28
CA VAL A 23 -46.03 0.01 -31.17
C VAL A 23 -46.21 -1.30 -30.39
N THR A 24 -45.60 -1.40 -29.22
CA THR A 24 -45.72 -2.59 -28.36
C THR A 24 -47.16 -2.76 -27.87
N LEU A 25 -47.80 -1.71 -27.36
CA LEU A 25 -49.19 -1.77 -26.88
C LEU A 25 -50.18 -2.13 -27.99
N VAL A 26 -49.97 -1.60 -29.20
CA VAL A 26 -50.79 -1.96 -30.37
C VAL A 26 -50.62 -3.43 -30.74
N LYS A 27 -49.39 -3.98 -30.69
CA LYS A 27 -49.13 -5.41 -30.93
C LYS A 27 -49.80 -6.33 -29.92
N PHE A 28 -49.98 -5.87 -28.68
CA PHE A 28 -50.74 -6.58 -27.65
C PHE A 28 -52.27 -6.38 -27.77
N GLY A 29 -52.77 -5.89 -28.92
CA GLY A 29 -54.22 -5.76 -29.17
C GLY A 29 -54.89 -4.59 -28.46
N CYS A 30 -54.14 -3.67 -27.88
CA CYS A 30 -54.68 -2.53 -27.11
C CYS A 30 -54.87 -1.25 -27.95
N SER A 31 -55.04 -1.36 -29.27
CA SER A 31 -55.13 -0.20 -30.18
C SER A 31 -56.24 0.80 -29.80
N HIS A 32 -57.42 0.30 -29.45
CA HIS A 32 -58.56 1.13 -29.03
C HIS A 32 -58.32 1.83 -27.69
N LEU A 33 -57.62 1.17 -26.75
CA LEU A 33 -57.28 1.74 -25.45
C LEU A 33 -56.24 2.85 -25.57
N VAL A 34 -55.26 2.67 -26.46
CA VAL A 34 -54.25 3.68 -26.75
C VAL A 34 -54.87 4.98 -27.30
N GLN A 35 -55.96 4.87 -28.08
CA GLN A 35 -56.69 6.02 -28.63
C GLN A 35 -57.59 6.72 -27.59
N ALA A 36 -57.95 6.04 -26.50
CA ALA A 36 -58.83 6.58 -25.45
C ALA A 36 -58.13 7.53 -24.45
N GLY A 37 -56.95 8.05 -24.81
CA GLY A 37 -56.20 9.00 -24.00
C GLY A 37 -55.45 8.36 -22.82
N ALA A 38 -55.08 9.17 -21.83
CA ALA A 38 -54.17 8.77 -20.75
C ALA A 38 -54.68 7.57 -19.91
N ILE A 39 -55.98 7.53 -19.63
CA ILE A 39 -56.61 6.44 -18.86
C ILE A 39 -56.54 5.14 -19.67
N GLY A 40 -56.89 5.19 -20.95
CA GLY A 40 -56.80 4.03 -21.83
C GLY A 40 -55.36 3.55 -22.02
N LEU A 41 -54.38 4.45 -22.14
CA LEU A 41 -52.97 4.10 -22.20
C LEU A 41 -52.49 3.39 -20.93
N SER A 42 -52.92 3.84 -19.75
CA SER A 42 -52.58 3.20 -18.48
C SER A 42 -53.15 1.77 -18.38
N GLN A 43 -54.40 1.60 -18.83
CA GLN A 43 -55.05 0.30 -18.92
C GLN A 43 -54.34 -0.61 -19.94
N ALA A 44 -53.99 -0.09 -21.12
CA ALA A 44 -53.24 -0.81 -22.15
C ALA A 44 -51.88 -1.30 -21.62
N ALA A 45 -51.16 -0.44 -20.89
CA ALA A 45 -49.88 -0.80 -20.28
C ALA A 45 -50.05 -1.91 -19.22
N LEU A 46 -51.09 -1.83 -18.40
CA LEU A 46 -51.39 -2.86 -17.40
C LEU A 46 -51.69 -4.21 -18.08
N LEU A 47 -52.55 -4.22 -19.10
CA LEU A 47 -52.89 -5.43 -19.83
C LEU A 47 -51.66 -6.04 -20.53
N ALA A 48 -50.84 -5.22 -21.18
CA ALA A 48 -49.63 -5.69 -21.85
C ALA A 48 -48.58 -6.26 -20.89
N ILE A 49 -48.35 -5.62 -19.73
CA ILE A 49 -47.36 -6.08 -18.73
C ILE A 49 -47.80 -7.40 -18.07
N GLY A 50 -49.10 -7.56 -17.84
CA GLY A 50 -49.67 -8.77 -17.23
C GLY A 50 -50.06 -9.86 -18.24
N GLU A 51 -49.82 -9.66 -19.54
CA GLU A 51 -50.35 -10.52 -20.62
C GLU A 51 -51.86 -10.82 -20.42
N PHE A 52 -52.63 -9.78 -20.08
CA PHE A 52 -54.08 -9.90 -19.97
C PHE A 52 -54.74 -9.65 -21.33
N SER A 53 -55.69 -10.50 -21.69
CA SER A 53 -56.47 -10.37 -22.92
C SER A 53 -57.96 -10.42 -22.63
N PHE A 54 -58.72 -9.55 -23.28
CA PHE A 54 -60.17 -9.64 -23.32
C PHE A 54 -60.58 -10.47 -24.54
N SER A 55 -61.15 -11.64 -24.30
CA SER A 55 -61.60 -12.57 -25.34
C SER A 55 -63.11 -12.74 -25.25
N GLY A 56 -63.85 -12.03 -26.12
CA GLY A 56 -65.31 -12.05 -26.16
C GLY A 56 -65.97 -11.55 -24.88
N ARG A 57 -66.26 -12.47 -23.94
CA ARG A 57 -67.00 -12.24 -22.68
C ARG A 57 -66.21 -12.56 -21.42
N HIS A 58 -64.88 -12.63 -21.49
CA HIS A 58 -64.05 -12.95 -20.34
C HIS A 58 -62.66 -12.31 -20.42
N LEU A 59 -62.03 -12.16 -19.26
CA LEU A 59 -60.66 -11.68 -19.08
C LEU A 59 -59.77 -12.89 -18.81
N GLU A 60 -58.71 -13.02 -19.58
CA GLU A 60 -57.70 -14.06 -19.46
C GLU A 60 -56.42 -13.48 -18.87
N PHE A 61 -55.76 -14.21 -17.97
CA PHE A 61 -54.40 -13.92 -17.51
C PHE A 61 -53.43 -14.92 -18.14
N ASN A 62 -52.68 -14.50 -19.15
CA ASN A 62 -51.87 -15.38 -19.98
C ASN A 62 -50.37 -15.36 -19.67
N LEU A 63 -49.94 -14.81 -18.52
CA LEU A 63 -48.51 -14.71 -18.19
C LEU A 63 -47.82 -16.09 -18.10
N HIS A 64 -46.54 -16.17 -18.46
CA HIS A 64 -45.80 -17.45 -18.38
C HIS A 64 -45.49 -17.81 -16.92
N PRO A 65 -45.74 -19.06 -16.47
CA PRO A 65 -45.47 -19.47 -15.09
C PRO A 65 -44.05 -19.15 -14.61
N SER A 66 -43.04 -19.30 -15.47
CA SER A 66 -41.64 -18.94 -15.14
C SER A 66 -41.40 -17.46 -14.84
N GLN A 67 -42.35 -16.56 -15.13
CA GLN A 67 -42.25 -15.13 -14.83
C GLN A 67 -42.87 -14.77 -13.46
N LEU A 68 -43.56 -15.70 -12.80
CA LEU A 68 -44.24 -15.52 -11.51
C LEU A 68 -43.28 -15.68 -10.31
N VAL A 69 -42.09 -15.10 -10.44
CA VAL A 69 -40.96 -15.23 -9.48
C VAL A 69 -40.93 -14.15 -8.40
N ARG A 70 -41.93 -13.27 -8.38
CA ARG A 70 -42.07 -12.15 -7.44
C ARG A 70 -43.54 -11.82 -7.21
N ASP A 71 -43.81 -11.11 -6.13
CA ASP A 71 -45.15 -10.61 -5.85
C ASP A 71 -45.54 -9.56 -6.89
N MET A 72 -46.67 -9.76 -7.54
CA MET A 72 -47.19 -8.88 -8.59
C MET A 72 -48.63 -8.55 -8.26
N THR A 73 -48.95 -7.26 -8.18
CA THR A 73 -50.33 -6.81 -7.94
C THR A 73 -50.81 -5.96 -9.10
N PHE A 74 -51.78 -6.48 -9.84
CA PHE A 74 -52.49 -5.77 -10.90
C PHE A 74 -53.80 -5.24 -10.32
N ARG A 75 -53.94 -3.92 -10.25
CA ARG A 75 -55.08 -3.25 -9.62
C ARG A 75 -55.89 -2.48 -10.65
N ASN A 76 -57.19 -2.38 -10.41
CA ASN A 76 -58.12 -1.58 -11.20
C ASN A 76 -58.13 -1.95 -12.68
N ILE A 77 -58.11 -3.25 -13.00
CA ILE A 77 -58.33 -3.71 -14.37
C ILE A 77 -59.80 -3.42 -14.70
N ALA A 78 -60.05 -2.38 -15.49
CA ALA A 78 -61.39 -2.03 -15.93
C ALA A 78 -62.00 -3.17 -16.78
N TYR A 79 -63.09 -3.76 -16.27
CA TYR A 79 -63.90 -4.76 -16.94
C TYR A 79 -65.29 -4.14 -17.20
N GLY A 80 -65.47 -3.55 -18.37
CA GLY A 80 -66.68 -2.76 -18.67
C GLY A 80 -66.76 -1.45 -17.87
N PRO A 81 -67.93 -0.77 -17.88
CA PRO A 81 -68.06 0.57 -17.29
C PRO A 81 -68.20 0.60 -15.77
N SER A 82 -68.50 -0.53 -15.13
CA SER A 82 -68.90 -0.58 -13.72
C SER A 82 -68.19 -1.67 -12.91
N ALA A 83 -67.08 -2.24 -13.37
CA ALA A 83 -66.35 -3.24 -12.60
C ALA A 83 -64.84 -3.13 -12.77
N ASN A 84 -64.13 -3.26 -11.66
CA ASN A 84 -62.68 -3.23 -11.60
C ASN A 84 -62.17 -4.53 -10.98
N VAL A 85 -61.36 -5.26 -11.73
CA VAL A 85 -60.78 -6.53 -11.29
C VAL A 85 -59.38 -6.28 -10.74
N ASN A 86 -59.06 -6.89 -9.60
CA ASN A 86 -57.71 -6.95 -9.06
C ASN A 86 -57.21 -8.39 -9.09
N VAL A 87 -56.02 -8.59 -9.65
CA VAL A 87 -55.33 -9.89 -9.69
C VAL A 87 -53.99 -9.73 -8.99
N THR A 88 -53.73 -10.57 -8.00
CA THR A 88 -52.48 -10.57 -7.25
C THR A 88 -51.83 -11.95 -7.35
N VAL A 89 -50.53 -11.97 -7.60
CA VAL A 89 -49.68 -13.15 -7.52
C VAL A 89 -48.78 -12.93 -6.32
N GLU A 90 -48.78 -13.86 -5.37
CA GLU A 90 -47.89 -13.83 -4.21
C GLU A 90 -47.07 -15.12 -4.19
N VAL A 91 -45.77 -15.01 -3.92
CA VAL A 91 -44.87 -16.17 -3.81
C VAL A 91 -44.67 -16.50 -2.33
N ASP A 92 -45.18 -17.66 -1.92
CA ASP A 92 -45.13 -18.11 -0.53
C ASP A 92 -43.69 -18.46 -0.06
N ASP A 93 -43.55 -18.81 1.22
CA ASP A 93 -42.27 -19.23 1.79
C ASP A 93 -41.75 -20.56 1.22
N SER A 94 -42.63 -21.35 0.59
CA SER A 94 -42.29 -22.58 -0.11
C SER A 94 -41.87 -22.36 -1.57
N ASN A 95 -41.72 -21.09 -1.99
CA ASN A 95 -41.36 -20.67 -3.34
C ASN A 95 -42.44 -21.01 -4.40
N LYS A 96 -43.69 -21.24 -4.01
CA LYS A 96 -44.82 -21.46 -4.89
C LYS A 96 -45.58 -20.16 -5.11
N ALA A 97 -45.95 -19.90 -6.37
CA ALA A 97 -46.79 -18.76 -6.71
C ALA A 97 -48.28 -19.11 -6.48
N LEU A 98 -48.97 -18.27 -5.73
CA LEU A 98 -50.40 -18.34 -5.43
C LEU A 98 -51.13 -17.18 -6.11
N LEU A 99 -52.34 -17.43 -6.60
CA LEU A 99 -53.16 -16.44 -7.29
C LEU A 99 -54.30 -15.97 -6.38
N PHE A 100 -54.48 -14.66 -6.29
CA PHE A 100 -55.57 -14.02 -5.56
C PHE A 100 -56.35 -13.08 -6.46
N VAL A 101 -57.67 -13.13 -6.38
CA VAL A 101 -58.56 -12.33 -7.23
C VAL A 101 -59.64 -11.67 -6.38
N SER A 102 -59.96 -10.41 -6.69
CA SER A 102 -61.10 -9.68 -6.12
C SER A 102 -61.69 -8.74 -7.15
N VAL A 103 -62.97 -8.43 -7.03
CA VAL A 103 -63.67 -7.50 -7.93
C VAL A 103 -64.30 -6.37 -7.11
N LEU A 104 -64.04 -5.14 -7.52
CA LEU A 104 -64.59 -3.93 -6.93
C LEU A 104 -65.61 -3.29 -7.88
N GLY A 105 -66.73 -2.83 -7.34
CA GLY A 105 -67.62 -1.87 -8.01
C GLY A 105 -68.86 -2.41 -8.74
N ASN A 106 -69.22 -3.69 -8.68
CA ASN A 106 -70.36 -4.20 -9.46
C ASN A 106 -71.58 -4.63 -8.63
N GLN A 107 -72.78 -4.54 -9.22
CA GLN A 107 -74.04 -5.10 -8.69
C GLN A 107 -74.23 -6.59 -9.05
N LYS A 108 -73.54 -7.10 -10.09
CA LYS A 108 -73.63 -8.51 -10.54
C LYS A 108 -72.43 -9.35 -10.08
N PRO A 109 -72.63 -10.65 -9.74
CA PRO A 109 -71.55 -11.54 -9.34
C PRO A 109 -70.60 -11.83 -10.52
N PHE A 110 -69.31 -11.79 -10.25
CA PHE A 110 -68.28 -12.28 -11.16
C PHE A 110 -67.87 -13.69 -10.78
N TYR A 111 -67.37 -14.44 -11.75
CA TYR A 111 -66.89 -15.80 -11.57
C TYR A 111 -65.45 -15.92 -12.06
N ALA A 112 -64.63 -16.63 -11.30
CA ALA A 112 -63.24 -16.93 -11.65
C ALA A 112 -62.98 -18.42 -11.72
N CYS A 113 -61.97 -18.76 -12.51
CA CYS A 113 -61.59 -20.13 -12.75
C CYS A 113 -60.09 -20.21 -13.06
N SER A 114 -59.39 -21.16 -12.45
CA SER A 114 -57.97 -21.45 -12.71
C SER A 114 -57.80 -22.11 -14.10
N ALA A 115 -56.55 -22.36 -14.52
CA ALA A 115 -56.24 -22.96 -15.81
C ALA A 115 -57.08 -24.21 -16.12
N ALA A 116 -57.62 -24.29 -17.34
CA ALA A 116 -58.55 -25.31 -17.84
C ALA A 116 -59.86 -25.53 -17.07
N CYS A 117 -60.16 -24.77 -16.01
CA CYS A 117 -61.39 -24.93 -15.24
C CYS A 117 -61.68 -26.34 -14.72
N CYS A 118 -60.64 -27.13 -14.46
CA CYS A 118 -60.78 -28.52 -14.06
C CYS A 118 -61.05 -28.71 -12.56
N ASP A 119 -60.97 -27.65 -11.75
CA ASP A 119 -61.12 -27.75 -10.29
C ASP A 119 -62.57 -28.06 -9.91
N GLU A 120 -62.76 -28.95 -8.93
CA GLU A 120 -64.09 -29.30 -8.40
C GLU A 120 -64.83 -28.10 -7.79
N SER A 121 -64.07 -27.13 -7.27
CA SER A 121 -64.58 -25.88 -6.70
C SER A 121 -64.82 -24.78 -7.74
N SER A 122 -64.56 -25.01 -9.03
CA SER A 122 -64.73 -24.01 -10.10
C SER A 122 -66.08 -24.15 -10.84
N PRO A 123 -66.75 -23.04 -11.21
CA PRO A 123 -66.34 -21.64 -11.09
C PRO A 123 -66.59 -21.03 -9.70
N ILE A 124 -65.65 -20.23 -9.20
CA ILE A 124 -65.76 -19.57 -7.88
C ILE A 124 -66.38 -18.19 -8.02
N GLN A 125 -67.37 -17.86 -7.20
CA GLN A 125 -67.96 -16.53 -7.15
C GLN A 125 -66.99 -15.53 -6.50
N LEU A 126 -66.77 -14.40 -7.15
CA LEU A 126 -65.90 -13.31 -6.73
C LEU A 126 -66.70 -12.16 -6.12
N GLY A 127 -66.11 -11.50 -5.13
CA GLY A 127 -66.61 -10.28 -4.52
C GLY A 127 -65.48 -9.30 -4.17
N ALA A 128 -65.76 -8.38 -3.25
CA ALA A 128 -64.77 -7.41 -2.79
C ALA A 128 -63.62 -8.03 -1.98
N GLN A 129 -63.86 -9.18 -1.34
CA GLN A 129 -62.82 -9.94 -0.63
C GLN A 129 -61.93 -10.71 -1.59
N ARG A 130 -60.64 -10.86 -1.23
CA ARG A 130 -59.67 -11.62 -2.02
C ARG A 130 -59.93 -13.11 -1.87
N VAL A 131 -60.09 -13.79 -3.01
CA VAL A 131 -60.25 -15.25 -3.08
C VAL A 131 -58.98 -15.86 -3.63
N GLN A 132 -58.47 -16.90 -2.98
CA GLN A 132 -57.31 -17.66 -3.42
C GLN A 132 -57.71 -18.73 -4.43
N LEU A 133 -56.96 -18.84 -5.52
CA LEU A 133 -57.10 -19.86 -6.55
C LEU A 133 -55.77 -20.61 -6.71
N PRO A 134 -55.80 -21.95 -6.91
CA PRO A 134 -54.59 -22.70 -7.19
C PRO A 134 -54.01 -22.31 -8.55
N LEU A 135 -52.70 -22.15 -8.63
CA LEU A 135 -52.00 -21.87 -9.87
C LEU A 135 -51.69 -23.19 -10.60
N ARG A 136 -52.39 -23.46 -11.69
CA ARG A 136 -52.25 -24.68 -12.49
C ARG A 136 -51.64 -24.41 -13.86
N ILE A 137 -50.93 -25.41 -14.38
CA ILE A 137 -50.31 -25.38 -15.71
C ILE A 137 -50.93 -26.51 -16.53
N THR A 138 -51.21 -26.24 -17.80
CA THR A 138 -51.86 -27.17 -18.71
C THR A 138 -50.98 -27.48 -19.91
N LYS A 139 -51.19 -28.64 -20.55
CA LYS A 139 -50.58 -29.02 -21.82
C LYS A 139 -51.66 -29.40 -22.85
N PRO A 140 -51.80 -28.70 -23.99
CA PRO A 140 -51.10 -27.45 -24.36
C PRO A 140 -51.42 -26.30 -23.40
N ARG A 141 -50.58 -25.27 -23.41
CA ARG A 141 -50.67 -24.14 -22.46
C ARG A 141 -51.91 -23.30 -22.74
N THR A 142 -52.71 -23.08 -21.70
CA THR A 142 -53.89 -22.20 -21.70
C THR A 142 -53.68 -21.04 -20.72
N ALA A 143 -54.65 -20.11 -20.62
CA ALA A 143 -54.58 -19.02 -19.64
C ALA A 143 -54.55 -19.56 -18.21
N LEU A 144 -53.85 -18.86 -17.32
CA LEU A 144 -53.71 -19.22 -15.91
C LEU A 144 -54.99 -18.93 -15.11
N LEU A 145 -55.77 -17.96 -15.56
CA LEU A 145 -56.99 -17.49 -14.91
C LEU A 145 -57.97 -16.96 -15.95
N TYR A 146 -59.24 -17.32 -15.78
CA TYR A 146 -60.38 -16.79 -16.54
C TYR A 146 -61.35 -16.07 -15.58
N ILE A 147 -61.79 -14.86 -15.94
CA ILE A 147 -62.76 -14.08 -15.16
C ILE A 147 -63.91 -13.60 -16.05
N THR A 148 -65.15 -13.84 -15.66
CA THR A 148 -66.34 -13.40 -16.41
C THR A 148 -67.54 -13.16 -15.49
N PRO A 149 -68.45 -12.22 -15.84
CA PRO A 149 -69.73 -12.07 -15.14
C PRO A 149 -70.79 -13.10 -15.58
N ASP A 150 -70.52 -13.91 -16.61
CA ASP A 150 -71.47 -14.86 -17.19
C ASP A 150 -71.10 -16.31 -16.78
N ILE A 151 -71.93 -16.90 -15.92
CA ILE A 151 -71.71 -18.26 -15.40
C ILE A 151 -71.92 -19.34 -16.47
N ASP A 152 -72.78 -19.11 -17.44
CA ASP A 152 -73.02 -20.10 -18.48
C ASP A 152 -71.87 -20.06 -19.50
N HIS A 153 -71.34 -18.87 -19.78
CA HIS A 153 -70.13 -18.71 -20.59
C HIS A 153 -68.92 -19.46 -20.00
N ILE A 154 -68.65 -19.32 -18.69
CA ILE A 154 -67.49 -20.02 -18.07
C ILE A 154 -67.67 -21.55 -18.07
N LYS A 155 -68.91 -22.04 -17.92
CA LYS A 155 -69.23 -23.48 -18.02
C LYS A 155 -69.05 -24.01 -19.45
N GLN A 156 -69.40 -23.21 -20.46
CA GLN A 156 -69.16 -23.55 -21.86
C GLN A 156 -67.66 -23.55 -22.18
N LEU A 157 -66.92 -22.55 -21.67
CA LEU A 157 -65.47 -22.45 -21.82
C LEU A 157 -64.75 -23.68 -21.25
N LYS A 158 -65.18 -24.16 -20.08
CA LYS A 158 -64.69 -25.43 -19.49
C LYS A 158 -64.85 -26.63 -20.42
N ARG A 159 -65.94 -26.71 -21.20
CA ARG A 159 -66.17 -27.80 -22.16
C ARG A 159 -65.38 -27.61 -23.46
N ALA A 160 -65.04 -26.37 -23.81
CA ALA A 160 -64.34 -26.03 -25.04
C ALA A 160 -62.80 -26.14 -24.92
N ILE A 161 -62.25 -26.01 -23.71
CA ILE A 161 -60.81 -26.12 -23.48
C ILE A 161 -60.39 -27.60 -23.51
N HIS A 162 -59.66 -27.99 -24.55
CA HIS A 162 -59.07 -29.31 -24.67
C HIS A 162 -57.64 -29.33 -24.10
N VAL A 163 -57.45 -30.06 -23.00
CA VAL A 163 -56.15 -30.24 -22.34
C VAL A 163 -55.87 -31.73 -22.14
N LEU A 164 -54.60 -32.11 -22.30
CA LEU A 164 -54.13 -33.48 -22.10
C LEU A 164 -53.75 -33.73 -20.64
N GLU A 165 -53.06 -32.76 -20.04
CA GLU A 165 -52.51 -32.85 -18.69
C GLU A 165 -52.70 -31.52 -17.98
N VAL A 166 -53.06 -31.59 -16.70
CA VAL A 166 -53.18 -30.45 -15.78
C VAL A 166 -52.44 -30.82 -14.50
N TRP A 167 -51.53 -29.95 -14.05
CA TRP A 167 -50.79 -30.13 -12.80
C TRP A 167 -50.58 -28.79 -12.09
N ASP A 168 -50.31 -28.84 -10.79
CA ASP A 168 -50.03 -27.65 -10.00
C ASP A 168 -48.65 -27.06 -10.36
N ALA A 169 -48.55 -25.73 -10.40
CA ALA A 169 -47.29 -25.06 -10.72
C ALA A 169 -46.19 -25.46 -9.71
N PRO A 170 -45.03 -25.94 -10.17
CA PRO A 170 -43.94 -26.32 -9.28
C PRO A 170 -43.36 -25.10 -8.58
N ALA A 171 -42.77 -25.30 -7.40
CA ALA A 171 -42.02 -24.26 -6.71
C ALA A 171 -40.83 -23.80 -7.57
N HIS A 172 -40.56 -22.49 -7.58
CA HIS A 172 -39.39 -21.96 -8.26
C HIS A 172 -38.11 -22.30 -7.47
N GLU A 173 -37.00 -22.43 -8.19
CA GLU A 173 -35.71 -22.69 -7.56
C GLU A 173 -35.30 -21.52 -6.64
N HIS A 174 -34.81 -21.85 -5.43
CA HIS A 174 -34.47 -20.87 -4.40
C HIS A 174 -33.53 -19.76 -4.91
N HIS A 175 -32.59 -20.10 -5.80
CA HIS A 175 -31.65 -19.11 -6.33
C HIS A 175 -32.31 -18.10 -7.28
N VAL A 176 -33.35 -18.51 -8.01
CA VAL A 176 -34.13 -17.63 -8.91
C VAL A 176 -34.93 -16.63 -8.07
N ILE A 177 -35.61 -17.09 -7.02
CA ILE A 177 -36.35 -16.19 -6.12
C ILE A 177 -35.40 -15.27 -5.33
N ALA A 178 -34.25 -15.78 -4.87
CA ALA A 178 -33.27 -14.96 -4.15
C ALA A 178 -32.72 -13.81 -5.02
N LEU A 179 -32.49 -14.06 -6.32
CA LEU A 179 -32.11 -13.02 -7.29
C LEU A 179 -33.16 -11.91 -7.37
N HIS A 180 -34.45 -12.29 -7.41
CA HIS A 180 -35.57 -11.35 -7.54
C HIS A 180 -35.94 -10.64 -6.21
N LYS A 181 -35.92 -11.33 -5.06
CA LYS A 181 -36.21 -10.74 -3.73
C LYS A 181 -35.13 -9.77 -3.25
N HIS A 182 -33.85 -10.05 -3.50
CA HIS A 182 -32.74 -9.21 -3.03
C HIS A 182 -32.28 -8.13 -4.01
N GLY A 183 -33.00 -7.94 -5.13
CA GLY A 183 -32.75 -6.85 -6.07
C GLY A 183 -31.35 -6.89 -6.68
N HIS A 184 -30.77 -8.08 -6.87
CA HIS A 184 -29.53 -8.19 -7.63
C HIS A 184 -29.86 -7.94 -9.10
N PRO A 185 -29.34 -6.86 -9.73
CA PRO A 185 -29.61 -6.63 -11.15
C PRO A 185 -29.14 -7.84 -11.96
N CYS A 186 -30.03 -8.34 -12.83
CA CYS A 186 -29.70 -9.22 -13.95
C CYS A 186 -28.86 -8.45 -14.97
N GLU A 187 -27.65 -8.05 -14.59
CA GLU A 187 -26.56 -7.93 -15.55
C GLU A 187 -25.93 -9.31 -15.63
N GLU A 188 -25.88 -9.85 -16.86
CA GLU A 188 -24.93 -10.90 -17.24
C GLU A 188 -23.62 -10.73 -16.47
N ASN A 189 -23.19 -11.81 -15.81
CA ASN A 189 -21.97 -11.93 -15.02
C ASN A 189 -20.70 -11.43 -15.76
N ARG A 190 -20.51 -10.12 -15.79
CA ARG A 190 -19.23 -9.43 -15.96
C ARG A 190 -18.93 -8.53 -14.77
N ARG A 191 -19.42 -8.89 -13.57
CA ARG A 191 -18.73 -8.46 -12.35
C ARG A 191 -17.37 -9.14 -12.34
N MET A 192 -16.36 -8.46 -12.89
CA MET A 192 -14.96 -8.85 -12.78
C MET A 192 -14.70 -9.19 -11.30
N SER A 193 -14.45 -10.46 -11.04
CA SER A 193 -14.17 -10.94 -9.70
C SER A 193 -13.01 -10.15 -9.12
N HIS A 194 -13.19 -9.65 -7.90
CA HIS A 194 -12.15 -8.94 -7.17
C HIS A 194 -11.47 -9.88 -6.18
N ARG A 195 -10.36 -9.43 -5.59
CA ARG A 195 -9.64 -10.22 -4.61
C ARG A 195 -10.54 -10.50 -3.38
N LYS A 196 -10.86 -11.77 -3.12
CA LYS A 196 -11.77 -12.22 -2.04
C LYS A 196 -11.43 -11.67 -0.64
N PHE A 197 -10.14 -11.55 -0.31
CA PHE A 197 -9.69 -10.99 0.97
C PHE A 197 -8.67 -9.88 0.75
N SER A 198 -8.84 -8.76 1.43
CA SER A 198 -7.89 -7.65 1.40
C SER A 198 -6.61 -8.03 2.15
N ALA A 199 -5.46 -7.61 1.62
CA ALA A 199 -4.20 -7.64 2.36
C ALA A 199 -3.28 -6.54 1.87
N PRO A 200 -2.37 -6.04 2.73
CA PRO A 200 -1.37 -5.05 2.34
C PRO A 200 -0.50 -5.52 1.17
N ARG A 201 0.05 -4.55 0.45
CA ARG A 201 0.95 -4.82 -0.65
C ARG A 201 2.29 -5.35 -0.15
N HIS A 202 2.80 -6.42 -0.79
CA HIS A 202 4.15 -6.92 -0.52
C HIS A 202 5.23 -5.99 -1.09
N GLY A 203 5.88 -5.24 -0.19
CA GLY A 203 7.04 -4.40 -0.48
C GLY A 203 6.72 -3.05 -1.14
N SER A 204 7.47 -2.03 -0.73
CA SER A 204 7.33 -0.66 -1.24
C SER A 204 7.79 -0.52 -2.70
N LEU A 205 7.01 0.24 -3.48
CA LEU A 205 7.29 0.62 -4.87
C LEU A 205 8.23 1.81 -5.00
N SER A 206 8.27 2.70 -3.99
CA SER A 206 9.12 3.90 -3.98
C SER A 206 10.62 3.59 -4.07
N PHE A 207 10.99 2.34 -3.81
CA PHE A 207 12.36 1.85 -3.87
C PHE A 207 12.68 1.03 -5.12
N LEU A 208 11.80 1.06 -6.13
CA LEU A 208 12.12 0.63 -7.49
C LEU A 208 12.98 1.70 -8.20
N PRO A 209 13.89 1.30 -9.11
CA PRO A 209 14.25 -0.08 -9.45
C PRO A 209 15.14 -0.74 -8.38
N LYS A 210 14.81 -2.00 -8.02
CA LYS A 210 15.61 -2.82 -7.08
C LYS A 210 16.82 -3.46 -7.79
N LYS A 211 17.78 -2.63 -8.18
CA LYS A 211 19.04 -3.01 -8.88
C LYS A 211 20.29 -2.68 -8.06
N ARG A 212 21.43 -3.29 -8.41
CA ARG A 212 22.73 -2.98 -7.78
C ARG A 212 23.06 -1.49 -7.93
N SER A 213 23.50 -0.86 -6.85
CA SER A 213 24.02 0.52 -6.88
C SER A 213 25.28 0.59 -7.76
N ARG A 214 25.34 1.55 -8.67
CA ARG A 214 26.55 1.79 -9.50
C ARG A 214 27.72 2.33 -8.68
N ARG A 215 27.44 3.10 -7.63
CA ARG A 215 28.44 3.67 -6.71
C ARG A 215 28.55 2.79 -5.47
N HIS A 216 29.79 2.54 -5.03
CA HIS A 216 30.08 1.80 -3.80
C HIS A 216 29.77 2.62 -2.53
N ARG A 217 29.96 3.94 -2.63
CA ARG A 217 29.59 4.93 -1.61
C ARG A 217 28.16 5.44 -1.83
N GLY A 218 27.46 5.76 -0.73
CA GLY A 218 26.26 6.58 -0.76
C GLY A 218 26.51 7.98 -1.35
N LYS A 219 25.91 8.31 -2.50
CA LYS A 219 25.86 9.69 -3.01
C LYS A 219 24.82 10.48 -2.20
N ALA A 220 25.19 11.62 -1.61
CA ALA A 220 24.21 12.60 -1.15
C ALA A 220 23.52 13.21 -2.36
N LYS A 221 22.21 12.99 -2.51
CA LYS A 221 21.42 13.54 -3.63
C LYS A 221 20.95 14.96 -3.36
N SER A 222 20.73 15.27 -2.08
CA SER A 222 20.33 16.57 -1.57
C SER A 222 21.19 16.91 -0.35
N PHE A 223 21.37 18.20 -0.10
CA PHE A 223 22.00 18.72 1.11
C PHE A 223 20.97 19.53 1.90
N PRO A 224 21.20 19.79 3.20
CA PRO A 224 20.34 20.67 3.98
C PRO A 224 20.19 22.02 3.29
N LYS A 225 19.00 22.63 3.43
CA LYS A 225 18.75 23.97 2.90
C LYS A 225 19.72 24.96 3.55
N ASP A 226 20.25 25.86 2.74
CA ASP A 226 21.19 26.86 3.20
C ASP A 226 20.49 27.98 3.98
N ASP A 227 21.18 28.47 5.01
CA ASP A 227 20.71 29.56 5.88
C ASP A 227 21.88 30.53 6.11
N LYS A 228 21.81 31.69 5.47
CA LYS A 228 22.88 32.69 5.45
C LYS A 228 23.19 33.26 6.84
N LYS A 229 22.25 33.21 7.79
CA LYS A 229 22.44 33.74 9.15
C LYS A 229 23.37 32.88 10.01
N LYS A 230 23.53 31.61 9.65
CA LYS A 230 24.38 30.67 10.40
C LYS A 230 25.85 30.83 10.00
N PRO A 231 26.79 30.52 10.90
CA PRO A 231 28.20 30.46 10.54
C PRO A 231 28.45 29.39 9.48
N ILE A 232 29.51 29.59 8.69
CA ILE A 232 29.88 28.66 7.63
C ILE A 232 30.25 27.31 8.24
N HIS A 233 29.64 26.25 7.73
CA HIS A 233 29.90 24.89 8.19
C HIS A 233 29.72 23.87 7.06
N LEU A 234 30.37 22.71 7.24
CA LEU A 234 30.19 21.56 6.37
C LEU A 234 28.90 20.80 6.73
N THR A 235 28.31 20.17 5.72
CA THR A 235 26.98 19.52 5.85
C THR A 235 27.03 17.99 5.82
N ALA A 236 28.18 17.40 5.52
CA ALA A 236 28.35 15.97 5.40
C ALA A 236 29.78 15.52 5.75
N PHE A 237 29.95 14.23 6.02
CA PHE A 237 31.22 13.60 6.36
C PHE A 237 31.27 12.17 5.83
N LEU A 238 32.46 11.56 5.76
CA LEU A 238 32.63 10.15 5.42
C LEU A 238 33.14 9.37 6.62
N GLY A 239 32.41 8.32 6.98
CA GLY A 239 32.82 7.37 8.00
C GLY A 239 32.84 5.95 7.46
N PHE A 240 33.35 5.02 8.26
CA PHE A 240 33.37 3.61 7.94
C PHE A 240 32.76 2.80 9.07
N LYS A 241 31.83 1.92 8.72
CA LYS A 241 31.17 1.07 9.71
C LYS A 241 32.17 0.10 10.34
N ALA A 242 32.49 0.30 11.62
CA ALA A 242 33.41 -0.57 12.36
C ALA A 242 32.69 -1.84 12.82
N GLY A 243 31.67 -1.65 13.62
CA GLY A 243 30.89 -2.74 14.20
C GLY A 243 29.68 -2.21 14.94
N MET A 244 29.13 -3.06 15.81
CA MET A 244 28.01 -2.71 16.67
C MET A 244 28.33 -3.20 18.08
N THR A 245 27.85 -2.45 19.05
CA THR A 245 27.84 -2.84 20.46
C THR A 245 26.50 -2.41 21.07
N HIS A 246 26.33 -2.56 22.37
CA HIS A 246 25.20 -1.99 23.10
C HIS A 246 25.71 -1.06 24.20
N ILE A 247 24.82 -0.17 24.63
CA ILE A 247 25.05 0.77 25.72
C ILE A 247 23.96 0.62 26.76
N VAL A 248 24.23 1.10 27.97
CA VAL A 248 23.20 1.41 28.97
C VAL A 248 23.13 2.91 29.14
N ARG A 249 21.91 3.44 29.20
CA ARG A 249 21.66 4.84 29.54
C ARG A 249 20.37 4.98 30.31
N ASP A 250 20.24 6.08 31.04
CA ASP A 250 18.95 6.48 31.57
C ASP A 250 18.10 7.09 30.47
N LEU A 251 16.82 6.74 30.48
CA LEU A 251 15.84 7.32 29.57
C LEU A 251 15.10 8.47 30.25
N ASP A 252 15.37 9.70 29.81
CA ASP A 252 14.56 10.86 30.18
C ASP A 252 13.48 11.14 29.14
N ARG A 253 12.29 10.56 29.36
CA ARG A 253 11.10 10.78 28.54
C ARG A 253 9.86 10.81 29.43
N PRO A 254 9.44 11.98 29.93
CA PRO A 254 8.21 12.13 30.70
C PRO A 254 7.01 11.52 29.97
N GLY A 255 6.21 10.72 30.68
CA GLY A 255 5.06 9.99 30.13
C GLY A 255 5.37 8.58 29.60
N SER A 256 6.64 8.17 29.51
CA SER A 256 7.03 6.79 29.20
C SER A 256 7.06 5.91 30.45
N LYS A 257 6.64 4.64 30.35
CA LYS A 257 6.84 3.63 31.42
C LYS A 257 8.31 3.39 31.77
N ALA A 258 9.19 3.70 30.83
CA ALA A 258 10.64 3.58 30.97
C ALA A 258 11.32 4.91 31.37
N ASN A 259 10.56 5.96 31.73
CA ASN A 259 11.15 7.20 32.19
C ASN A 259 11.99 6.99 33.45
N LYS A 260 13.17 7.60 33.52
CA LYS A 260 14.15 7.45 34.61
C LYS A 260 14.55 6.00 34.89
N LYS A 261 14.40 5.12 33.91
CA LYS A 261 14.89 3.73 33.97
C LYS A 261 16.04 3.55 33.02
N GLU A 262 16.92 2.63 33.38
CA GLU A 262 17.99 2.18 32.53
C GLU A 262 17.45 1.39 31.35
N ILE A 263 17.92 1.74 30.16
CA ILE A 263 17.60 1.04 28.93
C ILE A 263 18.87 0.59 28.24
N VAL A 264 18.83 -0.63 27.71
CA VAL A 264 19.87 -1.15 26.85
C VAL A 264 19.53 -0.80 25.40
N GLU A 265 20.40 -0.06 24.73
CA GLU A 265 20.20 0.29 23.32
C GLU A 265 21.36 -0.20 22.45
N PRO A 266 21.06 -0.86 21.30
CA PRO A 266 22.10 -1.22 20.36
C PRO A 266 22.63 0.04 19.66
N VAL A 267 23.94 0.09 19.46
CA VAL A 267 24.63 1.19 18.79
C VAL A 267 25.55 0.67 17.70
N THR A 268 25.72 1.45 16.64
CA THR A 268 26.76 1.19 15.65
C THR A 268 27.91 2.16 15.88
N VAL A 269 29.14 1.65 15.86
CA VAL A 269 30.35 2.46 15.86
C VAL A 269 30.80 2.70 14.42
N ILE A 270 30.97 3.97 14.05
CA ILE A 270 31.47 4.41 12.75
C ILE A 270 32.79 5.12 12.99
N GLU A 271 33.89 4.56 12.48
CA GLU A 271 35.19 5.21 12.52
C GLU A 271 35.27 6.29 11.43
N THR A 272 35.68 7.48 11.82
CA THR A 272 35.66 8.71 11.03
C THR A 272 37.06 9.31 10.99
N PRO A 273 37.96 8.82 10.12
CA PRO A 273 39.26 9.45 9.95
C PRO A 273 39.07 10.88 9.45
N PRO A 274 39.92 11.84 9.85
CA PRO A 274 39.79 13.23 9.44
C PRO A 274 39.83 13.36 7.91
N LEU A 275 38.92 14.18 7.36
CA LEU A 275 38.83 14.40 5.92
C LEU A 275 39.81 15.49 5.50
N MET A 276 40.44 15.29 4.35
CA MET A 276 41.26 16.34 3.73
C MET A 276 40.42 17.07 2.70
N ILE A 277 40.36 18.38 2.80
CA ILE A 277 39.85 19.22 1.71
C ILE A 277 40.91 19.23 0.60
N VAL A 278 40.49 18.84 -0.60
CA VAL A 278 41.38 18.70 -1.76
C VAL A 278 41.89 20.09 -2.17
N GLY A 279 43.22 20.28 -2.07
CA GLY A 279 43.97 21.45 -2.53
C GLY A 279 45.22 21.07 -3.32
N ILE A 280 46.30 21.83 -3.16
CA ILE A 280 47.64 21.53 -3.69
C ILE A 280 48.11 20.21 -3.06
N SER A 281 48.75 19.33 -3.83
CA SER A 281 49.34 18.12 -3.23
C SER A 281 50.57 17.73 -4.01
N LYS A 282 51.60 17.24 -3.31
CA LYS A 282 52.86 16.76 -3.91
C LYS A 282 52.71 15.44 -4.69
N LYS A 283 51.52 14.83 -4.72
CA LYS A 283 51.26 13.60 -5.48
C LYS A 283 51.11 13.88 -6.98
N LYS A 284 51.58 12.95 -7.82
CA LYS A 284 51.56 13.03 -9.30
C LYS A 284 50.23 13.51 -9.91
N ALA A 285 49.08 13.15 -9.32
CA ALA A 285 47.77 13.57 -9.82
C ALA A 285 47.48 15.08 -9.68
N PHE A 286 48.18 15.77 -8.80
CA PHE A 286 47.97 17.19 -8.49
C PHE A 286 49.09 18.07 -9.04
N THR A 287 50.12 17.53 -9.71
CA THR A 287 51.27 18.30 -10.18
C THR A 287 50.89 19.46 -11.11
N LYS A 288 49.93 19.25 -12.02
CA LYS A 288 49.40 20.33 -12.89
C LYS A 288 48.71 21.43 -12.08
N TYR A 289 47.89 21.03 -11.10
CA TYR A 289 47.17 21.97 -10.24
C TYR A 289 48.15 22.73 -9.33
N SER A 290 49.08 22.03 -8.70
CA SER A 290 50.13 22.61 -7.86
C SER A 290 51.02 23.59 -8.63
N LYS A 291 51.41 23.25 -9.87
CA LYS A 291 52.14 24.19 -10.76
C LYS A 291 51.33 25.46 -11.02
N LYS A 292 50.02 25.33 -11.31
CA LYS A 292 49.13 26.47 -11.53
C LYS A 292 49.04 27.43 -10.33
N TRP A 293 49.18 26.93 -9.10
CA TRP A 293 49.25 27.76 -7.90
C TRP A 293 50.62 28.40 -7.66
N ALA A 294 51.70 27.82 -8.20
CA ALA A 294 53.06 28.36 -8.11
C ALA A 294 53.34 29.40 -9.21
N ASP A 295 52.71 29.26 -10.38
CA ASP A 295 52.90 30.14 -11.52
C ASP A 295 52.07 31.44 -11.35
N PRO A 296 52.66 32.65 -11.50
CA PRO A 296 51.93 33.92 -11.38
C PRO A 296 50.75 34.05 -12.35
N ALA A 297 50.89 33.52 -13.57
CA ALA A 297 49.81 33.49 -14.56
C ALA A 297 48.67 32.55 -14.14
N GLY A 298 48.99 31.40 -13.54
CA GLY A 298 48.02 30.44 -13.05
C GLY A 298 47.26 30.96 -11.82
N GLN A 299 47.93 31.72 -10.96
CA GLN A 299 47.31 32.38 -9.81
C GLN A 299 46.30 33.45 -10.24
N LYS A 300 46.63 34.27 -11.26
CA LYS A 300 45.68 35.22 -11.87
C LYS A 300 44.45 34.52 -12.43
N GLU A 301 44.63 33.36 -13.08
CA GLU A 301 43.51 32.57 -13.61
C GLU A 301 42.62 32.02 -12.48
N ILE A 302 43.23 31.52 -11.39
CA ILE A 302 42.51 31.04 -10.21
C ILE A 302 41.72 32.19 -9.56
N ASP A 303 42.33 33.35 -9.35
CA ASP A 303 41.65 34.48 -8.75
C ASP A 303 40.52 35.02 -9.64
N THR A 304 40.69 34.96 -10.97
CA THR A 304 39.61 35.25 -11.93
C THR A 304 38.45 34.27 -11.80
N ASP A 305 38.73 32.98 -11.67
CA ASP A 305 37.71 31.95 -11.46
C ASP A 305 37.01 32.11 -10.11
N LEU A 306 37.74 32.44 -9.05
CA LEU A 306 37.17 32.74 -7.73
C LEU A 306 36.27 33.99 -7.78
N ALA A 307 36.65 35.03 -8.54
CA ALA A 307 35.82 36.20 -8.75
C ALA A 307 34.53 35.86 -9.53
N LYS A 308 34.62 35.02 -10.56
CA LYS A 308 33.44 34.48 -11.28
C LYS A 308 32.54 33.68 -10.33
N MET A 309 33.11 32.86 -9.45
CA MET A 309 32.34 32.09 -8.47
C MET A 309 31.61 33.02 -7.49
N LYS A 310 32.26 34.09 -7.01
CA LYS A 310 31.63 35.09 -6.13
C LYS A 310 30.44 35.78 -6.82
N LYS A 311 30.55 36.08 -8.11
CA LYS A 311 29.52 36.82 -8.86
C LYS A 311 28.33 35.95 -9.30
N TYR A 312 28.57 34.74 -9.80
CA TYR A 312 27.54 33.96 -10.51
C TYR A 312 27.07 32.71 -9.77
N CYS A 313 27.90 32.11 -8.90
CA CYS A 313 27.49 30.86 -8.24
C CYS A 313 26.48 31.14 -7.13
N THR A 314 25.53 30.22 -6.95
CA THR A 314 24.56 30.25 -5.85
C THR A 314 24.90 29.27 -4.74
N VAL A 315 25.61 28.18 -5.09
CA VAL A 315 25.97 27.10 -4.17
C VAL A 315 27.43 26.72 -4.37
N ILE A 316 28.20 26.70 -3.28
CA ILE A 316 29.60 26.28 -3.27
C ILE A 316 29.70 24.89 -2.63
N ARG A 317 30.44 23.99 -3.29
CA ARG A 317 30.75 22.65 -2.78
C ARG A 317 32.25 22.42 -2.81
N VAL A 318 32.79 21.91 -1.72
CA VAL A 318 34.21 21.60 -1.59
C VAL A 318 34.44 20.12 -1.86
N LEU A 319 35.49 19.79 -2.60
CA LEU A 319 35.92 18.41 -2.78
C LEU A 319 36.74 17.98 -1.57
N VAL A 320 36.34 16.87 -0.94
CA VAL A 320 37.03 16.26 0.18
C VAL A 320 37.37 14.81 -0.11
N HIS A 321 38.39 14.29 0.54
CA HIS A 321 38.71 12.87 0.49
C HIS A 321 39.07 12.28 1.86
N THR A 322 38.79 10.98 2.01
CA THR A 322 39.20 10.22 3.21
C THR A 322 40.69 9.90 3.20
N GLN A 323 41.29 9.78 4.38
CA GLN A 323 42.66 9.33 4.57
C GLN A 323 42.73 7.81 4.82
N MET A 324 42.71 7.01 3.75
CA MET A 324 42.62 5.54 3.85
C MET A 324 43.82 4.86 4.52
N LYS A 325 45.00 5.50 4.50
CA LYS A 325 46.22 4.96 5.12
C LYS A 325 46.07 4.83 6.65
N LEU A 326 45.31 5.72 7.28
CA LEU A 326 45.09 5.72 8.73
C LEU A 326 44.29 4.51 9.20
N LEU A 327 43.39 3.98 8.37
CA LEU A 327 42.50 2.87 8.71
C LEU A 327 43.15 1.47 8.62
N LYS A 328 44.47 1.39 8.34
CA LYS A 328 45.24 0.14 8.17
C LYS A 328 44.53 -0.95 7.34
N ARG A 329 43.85 -0.56 6.25
CA ARG A 329 43.11 -1.48 5.36
C ARG A 329 43.89 -1.81 4.10
N ARG A 330 43.55 -2.96 3.48
CA ARG A 330 44.06 -3.35 2.15
C ARG A 330 43.77 -2.29 1.07
N GLN A 331 42.65 -1.57 1.17
CA GLN A 331 42.30 -0.52 0.22
C GLN A 331 43.11 0.76 0.47
N LYS A 332 43.98 1.14 -0.48
CA LYS A 332 44.75 2.39 -0.44
C LYS A 332 44.03 3.57 -1.13
N LYS A 333 43.08 3.30 -2.03
CA LYS A 333 42.36 4.32 -2.81
C LYS A 333 41.39 5.12 -1.93
N ALA A 334 41.59 6.45 -1.86
CA ALA A 334 40.74 7.38 -1.13
C ALA A 334 39.34 7.52 -1.74
N HIS A 335 38.35 7.81 -0.90
CA HIS A 335 36.98 8.11 -1.34
C HIS A 335 36.79 9.63 -1.46
N LEU A 336 36.48 10.10 -2.67
CA LEU A 336 36.32 11.53 -3.02
C LEU A 336 34.85 11.97 -3.03
N MET A 337 34.47 12.95 -2.22
CA MET A 337 33.11 13.46 -2.09
C MET A 337 33.08 14.98 -2.21
N GLU A 338 32.05 15.51 -2.86
CA GLU A 338 31.70 16.93 -2.73
C GLU A 338 30.84 17.13 -1.49
N ILE A 339 31.12 18.17 -0.70
CA ILE A 339 30.29 18.59 0.44
C ILE A 339 29.85 20.03 0.20
N GLN A 340 28.57 20.30 0.39
CA GLN A 340 28.04 21.65 0.31
C GLN A 340 28.38 22.46 1.56
N LEU A 341 28.87 23.69 1.36
CA LEU A 341 29.02 24.68 2.43
C LEU A 341 27.71 25.44 2.63
N ASN A 342 27.25 25.48 3.87
CA ASN A 342 26.08 26.26 4.28
C ASN A 342 26.50 27.33 5.30
N GLY A 343 25.75 28.42 5.37
CA GLY A 343 26.05 29.57 6.23
C GLY A 343 26.76 30.72 5.52
N GLY A 344 26.61 31.95 6.01
CA GLY A 344 27.25 33.15 5.48
C GLY A 344 26.88 33.52 4.04
N THR A 345 27.59 34.50 3.49
CA THR A 345 27.48 34.88 2.07
C THR A 345 28.35 33.97 1.20
N ILE A 346 28.17 34.07 -0.12
CA ILE A 346 28.92 33.24 -1.08
C ILE A 346 30.40 33.64 -1.11
N ALA A 347 30.71 34.92 -0.91
CA ALA A 347 32.07 35.40 -0.78
C ALA A 347 32.77 34.77 0.44
N ASP A 348 32.10 34.78 1.58
CA ASP A 348 32.61 34.21 2.84
C ASP A 348 32.84 32.70 2.70
N LYS A 349 31.93 31.98 2.02
CA LYS A 349 32.10 30.53 1.73
C LYS A 349 33.33 30.22 0.90
N ILE A 350 33.62 31.07 -0.10
CA ILE A 350 34.78 30.89 -0.97
C ILE A 350 36.07 31.17 -0.20
N GLU A 351 36.08 32.22 0.63
CA GLU A 351 37.22 32.54 1.48
C GLU A 351 37.47 31.45 2.54
N TRP A 352 36.41 30.96 3.17
CA TRP A 352 36.47 29.80 4.05
C TRP A 352 37.03 28.57 3.32
N ALA A 353 36.58 28.30 2.10
CA ALA A 353 37.09 27.17 1.31
C ALA A 353 38.58 27.34 0.97
N LYS A 354 39.01 28.55 0.60
CA LYS A 354 40.41 28.88 0.31
C LYS A 354 41.30 28.70 1.55
N SER A 355 40.86 29.14 2.73
CA SER A 355 41.61 29.02 3.98
C SER A 355 41.68 27.60 4.53
N HIS A 356 40.77 26.71 4.10
CA HIS A 356 40.69 25.31 4.54
C HIS A 356 41.20 24.31 3.49
N LEU A 357 41.78 24.77 2.37
CA LEU A 357 42.51 23.90 1.45
C LEU A 357 43.65 23.18 2.18
N GLU A 358 43.80 21.87 1.93
CA GLU A 358 44.81 21.00 2.57
C GLU A 358 44.74 20.85 4.09
N LYS A 359 43.77 21.48 4.75
CA LYS A 359 43.54 21.26 6.18
C LYS A 359 42.69 20.02 6.40
N SER A 360 43.02 19.30 7.46
CA SER A 360 42.26 18.14 7.92
C SER A 360 41.06 18.61 8.74
N VAL A 361 39.87 18.19 8.37
CA VAL A 361 38.62 18.44 9.09
C VAL A 361 38.26 17.20 9.91
N PRO A 362 38.32 17.26 11.26
CA PRO A 362 37.81 16.21 12.13
C PRO A 362 36.28 16.21 12.16
N VAL A 363 35.68 15.10 12.59
CA VAL A 363 34.22 14.94 12.60
C VAL A 363 33.53 15.90 13.56
N GLY A 364 34.18 16.26 14.67
CA GLY A 364 33.66 17.17 15.69
C GLY A 364 33.47 18.62 15.24
N GLN A 365 34.11 19.04 14.14
CA GLN A 365 33.85 20.35 13.53
C GLN A 365 32.58 20.35 12.66
N VAL A 366 32.11 19.17 12.23
CA VAL A 366 30.98 19.04 11.31
C VAL A 366 29.70 18.71 12.05
N PHE A 367 29.74 17.75 12.95
CA PHE A 367 28.60 17.31 13.75
C PHE A 367 28.78 17.66 15.21
N SER A 368 27.67 17.84 15.90
CA SER A 368 27.65 18.01 17.35
C SER A 368 27.17 16.74 18.05
N GLN A 369 27.53 16.61 19.33
CA GLN A 369 27.00 15.57 20.20
C GLN A 369 25.47 15.69 20.28
N ASP A 370 24.76 14.56 20.38
CA ASP A 370 23.29 14.46 20.45
C ASP A 370 22.50 14.96 19.22
N GLU A 371 23.19 15.35 18.15
CA GLU A 371 22.58 15.75 16.88
C GLU A 371 21.94 14.56 16.15
N MET A 372 20.88 14.85 15.38
CA MET A 372 20.24 13.90 14.48
C MET A 372 20.87 13.98 13.08
N ILE A 373 21.40 12.86 12.61
CA ILE A 373 22.05 12.75 11.31
C ILE A 373 21.35 11.75 10.39
N ASP A 374 21.59 11.92 9.09
CA ASP A 374 21.19 10.98 8.05
C ASP A 374 22.40 10.16 7.59
N ILE A 375 22.20 8.87 7.44
CA ILE A 375 23.24 7.95 6.98
C ILE A 375 22.89 7.48 5.59
N ILE A 376 23.79 7.75 4.64
CA ILE A 376 23.62 7.39 3.25
C ILE A 376 24.67 6.34 2.89
N GLY A 377 24.22 5.22 2.34
CA GLY A 377 25.09 4.10 2.08
C GLY A 377 24.55 3.12 1.05
N VAL A 378 25.30 2.05 0.86
CA VAL A 378 24.89 0.90 0.06
C VAL A 378 24.66 -0.29 0.98
N THR A 379 23.49 -0.90 0.89
CA THR A 379 23.10 -2.02 1.76
C THR A 379 23.97 -3.26 1.52
N LYS A 380 23.94 -4.23 2.45
CA LYS A 380 24.60 -5.53 2.26
C LYS A 380 24.04 -6.21 1.01
N GLY A 381 24.92 -6.75 0.16
CA GLY A 381 24.52 -7.52 -1.02
C GLY A 381 24.13 -8.94 -0.63
N HIS A 382 23.06 -9.46 -1.23
CA HIS A 382 22.62 -10.85 -1.06
C HIS A 382 22.51 -11.60 -2.39
N GLY A 383 22.94 -11.00 -3.50
CA GLY A 383 22.89 -11.60 -4.83
C GLY A 383 21.46 -11.76 -5.38
N TYR A 384 21.29 -12.71 -6.30
CA TYR A 384 19.98 -13.07 -6.84
C TYR A 384 19.16 -13.83 -5.79
N LYS A 385 17.92 -13.41 -5.54
CA LYS A 385 17.00 -14.05 -4.59
C LYS A 385 15.62 -14.21 -5.20
N GLY A 386 14.95 -15.32 -4.83
CA GLY A 386 13.55 -15.58 -5.16
C GLY A 386 12.58 -14.58 -4.54
N VAL A 387 11.33 -14.59 -5.02
CA VAL A 387 10.26 -13.64 -4.63
C VAL A 387 10.00 -13.60 -3.12
N THR A 388 9.95 -14.76 -2.46
CA THR A 388 9.70 -14.87 -1.02
C THR A 388 10.75 -14.11 -0.21
N SER A 389 12.04 -14.26 -0.52
CA SER A 389 13.09 -13.53 0.23
C SER A 389 13.20 -12.07 -0.21
N ARG A 390 12.97 -11.75 -1.49
CA ARG A 390 13.18 -10.40 -2.05
C ARG A 390 12.03 -9.43 -1.75
N TRP A 391 10.80 -9.95 -1.71
CA TRP A 391 9.57 -9.19 -1.54
C TRP A 391 8.77 -9.59 -0.30
N HIS A 392 9.20 -10.60 0.44
CA HIS A 392 8.50 -11.10 1.63
C HIS A 392 7.07 -11.56 1.32
N THR A 393 6.88 -12.17 0.14
CA THR A 393 5.62 -12.82 -0.24
C THR A 393 5.44 -14.10 0.57
N THR A 394 4.20 -14.41 0.93
CA THR A 394 3.87 -15.68 1.59
C THR A 394 4.23 -16.86 0.68
N LYS A 395 4.68 -17.97 1.28
CA LYS A 395 4.95 -19.22 0.56
C LYS A 395 3.62 -19.88 0.17
N LEU A 396 3.61 -20.62 -0.93
CA LEU A 396 2.45 -21.43 -1.30
C LEU A 396 2.35 -22.69 -0.40
N PRO A 397 1.17 -23.35 -0.37
CA PRO A 397 0.98 -24.60 0.36
C PRO A 397 2.01 -25.67 -0.02
N ARG A 398 2.35 -26.56 0.92
CA ARG A 398 3.37 -27.61 0.72
C ARG A 398 3.11 -28.50 -0.50
N LYS A 399 1.83 -28.79 -0.79
CA LYS A 399 1.39 -29.71 -1.87
C LYS A 399 1.40 -29.09 -3.27
N THR A 400 1.92 -27.87 -3.48
CA THR A 400 1.95 -27.27 -4.82
C THR A 400 2.98 -27.94 -5.72
N HIS A 401 2.57 -28.29 -6.94
CA HIS A 401 3.48 -28.76 -7.98
C HIS A 401 4.40 -27.64 -8.51
N LYS A 402 5.63 -28.00 -8.92
CA LYS A 402 6.66 -27.08 -9.43
C LYS A 402 7.06 -25.98 -8.43
N GLY A 403 7.15 -26.34 -7.15
CA GLY A 403 7.73 -25.53 -6.09
C GLY A 403 6.80 -24.49 -5.45
N LEU A 404 7.07 -24.19 -4.18
CA LEU A 404 6.22 -23.36 -3.31
C LEU A 404 6.71 -21.91 -3.11
N ARG A 405 7.96 -21.59 -3.48
CA ARG A 405 8.59 -20.27 -3.24
C ARG A 405 8.43 -19.33 -4.44
N LYS A 406 7.19 -19.20 -4.93
CA LYS A 406 6.81 -18.39 -6.09
C LYS A 406 5.55 -17.56 -5.81
N VAL A 407 5.28 -16.57 -6.65
CA VAL A 407 3.98 -15.90 -6.68
C VAL A 407 3.09 -16.74 -7.60
N ALA A 408 1.89 -17.11 -7.14
CA ALA A 408 0.99 -17.97 -7.90
C ALA A 408 0.44 -17.27 -9.17
N CYS A 409 -0.21 -16.11 -8.99
CA CYS A 409 -0.74 -15.29 -10.08
C CYS A 409 0.12 -14.03 -10.26
N ILE A 410 0.70 -13.83 -11.44
CA ILE A 410 1.56 -12.67 -11.77
C ILE A 410 0.81 -11.52 -12.45
N GLY A 411 -0.48 -11.68 -12.75
CA GLY A 411 -1.31 -10.69 -13.42
C GLY A 411 -2.63 -11.32 -13.87
N ALA A 412 -3.63 -10.47 -14.13
CA ALA A 412 -4.85 -10.88 -14.82
C ALA A 412 -4.57 -11.09 -16.33
N TRP A 413 -5.53 -11.66 -17.05
CA TRP A 413 -5.45 -11.81 -18.51
C TRP A 413 -5.36 -10.43 -19.20
N HIS A 414 -6.23 -9.51 -18.81
CA HIS A 414 -6.24 -8.13 -19.29
C HIS A 414 -5.79 -7.20 -18.14
N PRO A 415 -4.73 -6.40 -18.30
CA PRO A 415 -3.91 -6.20 -19.50
C PRO A 415 -2.94 -7.37 -19.77
N SER A 416 -2.67 -7.65 -21.05
CA SER A 416 -1.80 -8.74 -21.56
C SER A 416 -0.30 -8.49 -21.34
N ARG A 417 0.07 -7.93 -20.18
CA ARG A 417 1.45 -7.65 -19.79
C ARG A 417 1.63 -7.78 -18.28
N VAL A 418 2.79 -8.26 -17.87
CA VAL A 418 3.12 -8.31 -16.44
C VAL A 418 3.44 -6.90 -15.94
N ALA A 419 2.69 -6.43 -14.95
CA ALA A 419 2.91 -5.10 -14.38
C ALA A 419 4.27 -5.01 -13.65
N PHE A 420 4.92 -3.85 -13.75
CA PHE A 420 6.19 -3.58 -13.05
C PHE A 420 6.07 -3.69 -11.52
N SER A 421 4.84 -3.55 -11.01
CA SER A 421 4.52 -3.64 -9.59
C SER A 421 4.44 -5.09 -9.10
N VAL A 422 4.50 -6.09 -9.97
CA VAL A 422 4.44 -7.50 -9.58
C VAL A 422 5.75 -7.92 -8.93
N ALA A 423 5.66 -8.65 -7.81
CA ALA A 423 6.84 -9.17 -7.13
C ALA A 423 7.54 -10.24 -7.98
N ARG A 424 8.74 -9.94 -8.47
CA ARG A 424 9.58 -10.87 -9.25
C ARG A 424 10.90 -11.18 -8.53
N ALA A 425 11.47 -12.34 -8.82
CA ALA A 425 12.81 -12.70 -8.37
C ALA A 425 13.87 -11.76 -8.98
N GLY A 426 15.05 -11.68 -8.37
CA GLY A 426 16.13 -10.82 -8.85
C GLY A 426 17.07 -10.38 -7.75
N GLN A 427 17.86 -9.33 -8.03
CA GLN A 427 18.81 -8.78 -7.07
C GLN A 427 18.14 -8.40 -5.74
N LYS A 428 18.73 -8.86 -4.62
CA LYS A 428 18.43 -8.42 -3.26
C LYS A 428 19.67 -7.79 -2.63
N GLY A 429 19.50 -6.58 -2.10
CA GLY A 429 20.57 -5.85 -1.44
C GLY A 429 21.60 -5.26 -2.42
N TYR A 430 22.62 -4.61 -1.87
CA TYR A 430 23.50 -3.71 -2.62
C TYR A 430 22.76 -2.52 -3.24
N PHE A 431 21.77 -1.98 -2.51
CA PHE A 431 20.95 -0.85 -2.93
C PHE A 431 21.44 0.44 -2.28
N HIS A 432 21.37 1.57 -2.99
CA HIS A 432 21.58 2.89 -2.40
C HIS A 432 20.37 3.25 -1.51
N ARG A 433 20.61 3.59 -0.25
CA ARG A 433 19.59 3.95 0.73
C ARG A 433 20.08 5.11 1.60
N THR A 434 19.11 5.80 2.18
CA THR A 434 19.31 6.81 3.22
C THR A 434 18.47 6.40 4.41
N GLU A 435 19.11 6.21 5.55
CA GLU A 435 18.44 6.07 6.85
C GLU A 435 18.45 7.44 7.50
N ILE A 436 17.27 8.00 7.70
CA ILE A 436 17.11 9.32 8.31
C ILE A 436 17.04 9.22 9.83
N ASN A 437 17.29 10.34 10.50
CA ASN A 437 16.99 10.53 11.92
C ASN A 437 17.74 9.56 12.85
N LYS A 438 19.04 9.37 12.60
CA LYS A 438 19.93 8.60 13.46
C LYS A 438 20.57 9.54 14.47
N LYS A 439 20.33 9.30 15.75
CA LYS A 439 20.90 10.11 16.82
C LYS A 439 22.35 9.72 17.07
N ILE A 440 23.22 10.71 17.22
CA ILE A 440 24.58 10.54 17.74
C ILE A 440 24.48 10.40 19.25
N TYR A 441 25.08 9.35 19.80
CA TYR A 441 25.12 9.08 21.25
C TYR A 441 26.46 9.39 21.87
N ARG A 442 27.53 9.31 21.10
CA ARG A 442 28.86 9.75 21.53
C ARG A 442 29.72 10.04 20.30
N MET A 443 30.45 11.12 20.33
CA MET A 443 31.62 11.33 19.48
C MET A 443 32.85 11.14 20.34
N GLY A 444 33.65 10.12 20.03
CA GLY A 444 34.90 9.85 20.74
C GLY A 444 36.08 10.24 19.88
N GLN A 445 37.10 10.81 20.52
CA GLN A 445 38.37 11.12 19.86
C GLN A 445 39.18 9.84 19.63
N ALA A 446 40.11 9.91 18.67
CA ALA A 446 41.13 8.91 18.43
C ALA A 446 41.86 8.54 19.74
N VAL A 447 42.22 7.27 19.89
CA VAL A 447 43.08 6.84 21.00
C VAL A 447 44.46 7.45 20.75
N HIS A 448 44.87 8.36 21.62
CA HIS A 448 46.16 9.03 21.58
C HIS A 448 46.89 8.86 22.90
N GLN A 449 48.22 8.91 22.86
CA GLN A 449 49.04 8.96 24.06
C GLN A 449 49.19 10.43 24.44
N ALA A 450 48.65 10.80 25.61
CA ALA A 450 48.94 12.07 26.27
C ALA A 450 49.72 11.73 27.54
N ASP A 451 50.85 12.40 27.77
CA ASP A 451 51.68 12.23 28.97
C ASP A 451 52.07 10.76 29.28
N GLY A 452 52.40 10.00 28.23
CA GLY A 452 52.79 8.58 28.35
C GLY A 452 51.66 7.61 28.70
N LYS A 453 50.42 8.09 28.90
CA LYS A 453 49.23 7.28 29.16
C LYS A 453 48.31 7.24 27.94
N LEU A 454 47.70 6.08 27.70
CA LEU A 454 46.72 5.91 26.63
C LEU A 454 45.41 6.57 27.03
N VAL A 455 45.01 7.64 26.33
CA VAL A 455 43.72 8.30 26.57
C VAL A 455 42.61 7.42 26.02
N HIS A 456 41.83 6.86 26.93
CA HIS A 456 40.70 6.00 26.61
C HIS A 456 39.46 6.82 26.19
N ASN A 457 38.71 6.30 25.22
CA ASN A 457 37.65 7.04 24.53
C ASN A 457 36.24 6.48 24.74
N ALA A 458 36.08 5.42 25.54
CA ALA A 458 34.79 4.76 25.79
C ALA A 458 34.46 4.55 27.27
N SER A 459 35.27 5.04 28.20
CA SER A 459 34.88 5.15 29.61
C SER A 459 33.77 6.18 29.77
N THR A 460 32.79 5.88 30.62
CA THR A 460 31.75 6.82 31.06
C THR A 460 32.07 7.34 32.45
N GLU A 461 31.36 8.38 32.93
CA GLU A 461 31.54 8.94 34.27
C GLU A 461 31.30 7.91 35.39
N PHE A 462 30.52 6.86 35.10
CA PHE A 462 30.18 5.79 36.03
C PHE A 462 31.14 4.59 35.96
N ASP A 463 31.99 4.51 34.93
CA ASP A 463 32.96 3.42 34.80
C ASP A 463 34.19 3.69 35.68
N LEU A 464 34.51 2.77 36.59
CA LEU A 464 35.74 2.82 37.40
C LEU A 464 37.00 2.56 36.57
N THR A 465 36.88 1.78 35.50
CA THR A 465 38.01 1.36 34.66
C THR A 465 38.01 2.11 33.35
N GLU A 466 39.17 2.64 32.96
CA GLU A 466 39.37 3.21 31.64
C GLU A 466 39.35 2.12 30.56
N LYS A 467 38.56 2.35 29.49
CA LYS A 467 38.40 1.41 28.39
C LYS A 467 38.25 2.12 27.05
N SER A 468 38.82 1.52 26.01
CA SER A 468 38.69 1.97 24.62
C SER A 468 37.44 1.38 23.96
N ILE A 469 36.93 2.04 22.92
CA ILE A 469 35.74 1.56 22.20
C ILE A 469 35.96 0.21 21.49
N THR A 470 37.22 -0.16 21.29
CA THR A 470 37.63 -1.44 20.71
C THR A 470 37.31 -2.58 21.68
N PRO A 471 36.43 -3.52 21.32
CA PRO A 471 36.14 -4.64 22.20
C PRO A 471 37.35 -5.57 22.31
N LEU A 472 37.37 -6.44 23.32
CA LEU A 472 38.42 -7.46 23.47
C LEU A 472 38.58 -8.32 22.21
N GLY A 473 39.77 -8.29 21.63
CA GLY A 473 40.08 -8.96 20.34
C GLY A 473 39.69 -8.15 19.09
N GLY A 474 39.26 -6.90 19.25
CA GLY A 474 38.85 -6.00 18.17
C GLY A 474 37.44 -6.31 17.61
N PHE A 475 36.92 -5.42 16.77
CA PHE A 475 35.64 -5.65 16.11
C PHE A 475 35.76 -6.79 15.09
N PRO A 476 34.88 -7.80 15.10
CA PRO A 476 35.03 -8.96 14.23
C PRO A 476 35.00 -8.56 12.75
N HIS A 477 35.98 -9.03 11.98
CA HIS A 477 36.21 -8.65 10.57
C HIS A 477 36.48 -7.17 10.31
N TYR A 478 36.74 -6.36 11.33
CA TYR A 478 37.14 -4.96 11.20
C TYR A 478 38.55 -4.73 11.74
N GLY A 479 38.79 -5.12 12.99
CA GLY A 479 40.00 -4.81 13.75
C GLY A 479 39.74 -3.74 14.81
N GLU A 480 40.78 -3.00 15.14
CA GLU A 480 40.74 -1.88 16.08
C GLU A 480 40.17 -0.60 15.44
N VAL A 481 39.74 0.33 16.28
CA VAL A 481 39.22 1.65 15.95
C VAL A 481 40.17 2.65 16.59
N ASN A 482 41.02 3.25 15.77
CA ASN A 482 42.16 4.05 16.23
C ASN A 482 41.98 5.54 15.91
N GLN A 483 40.97 5.88 15.11
CA GLN A 483 40.64 7.26 14.75
C GLN A 483 39.39 7.71 15.52
N ASP A 484 39.04 8.99 15.38
CA ASP A 484 37.77 9.52 15.88
C ASP A 484 36.62 8.62 15.43
N PHE A 485 35.61 8.47 16.27
CA PHE A 485 34.43 7.68 15.93
C PHE A 485 33.14 8.37 16.34
N VAL A 486 32.09 8.02 15.63
CA VAL A 486 30.72 8.41 15.94
C VAL A 486 29.94 7.15 16.31
N MET A 487 29.38 7.16 17.52
CA MET A 487 28.44 6.16 17.99
C MET A 487 27.02 6.62 17.66
N ILE A 488 26.32 5.83 16.86
CA ILE A 488 24.96 6.14 16.42
C ILE A 488 23.96 5.15 17.00
N LYS A 489 22.74 5.63 17.26
CA LYS A 489 21.62 4.80 17.69
C LYS A 489 21.25 3.74 16.65
N GLY A 490 21.20 2.49 17.09
CA GLY A 490 20.70 1.34 16.35
C GLY A 490 21.64 0.85 15.26
N CYS A 491 21.07 0.08 14.32
CA CYS A 491 21.79 -0.39 13.14
C CYS A 491 21.97 0.73 12.10
N CYS A 492 22.92 0.54 11.19
CA CYS A 492 23.07 1.37 10.01
C CYS A 492 23.29 0.57 8.73
N ILE A 493 23.18 1.26 7.60
CA ILE A 493 23.27 0.70 6.26
C ILE A 493 24.61 -0.03 6.04
N GLY A 494 24.54 -1.19 5.39
CA GLY A 494 25.72 -1.87 4.84
C GLY A 494 26.50 -2.75 5.84
N PRO A 495 27.47 -3.53 5.33
CA PRO A 495 28.31 -4.40 6.15
C PRO A 495 29.41 -3.62 6.87
N LYS A 496 30.13 -4.28 7.78
CA LYS A 496 31.39 -3.78 8.34
C LYS A 496 32.38 -3.39 7.23
N LYS A 497 33.29 -2.46 7.50
CA LYS A 497 34.24 -1.85 6.54
C LYS A 497 33.61 -1.01 5.42
N ARG A 498 32.28 -0.91 5.33
CA ARG A 498 31.60 -0.09 4.31
C ARG A 498 31.80 1.40 4.59
N VAL A 499 32.12 2.16 3.55
CA VAL A 499 32.09 3.62 3.59
C VAL A 499 30.64 4.12 3.63
N LEU A 500 30.36 5.01 4.57
CA LEU A 500 29.08 5.64 4.80
C LEU A 500 29.25 7.14 4.67
N THR A 501 28.29 7.78 4.02
CA THR A 501 28.20 9.23 3.98
C THR A 501 27.24 9.66 5.07
N LEU A 502 27.77 10.34 6.08
CA LEU A 502 27.00 10.99 7.13
C LEU A 502 26.60 12.38 6.61
N ARG A 503 25.37 12.79 6.82
CA ARG A 503 24.86 14.10 6.41
C ARG A 503 24.04 14.68 7.54
N LYS A 504 24.08 16.00 7.74
CA LYS A 504 23.11 16.67 8.63
C LYS A 504 21.69 16.38 8.15
N SER A 505 20.74 16.33 9.09
CA SER A 505 19.33 16.07 8.75
C SER A 505 18.81 17.12 7.76
N LEU A 506 17.97 16.68 6.83
CA LEU A 506 17.23 17.62 5.96
C LEU A 506 16.03 18.25 6.67
N MET A 507 15.54 17.60 7.72
CA MET A 507 14.37 18.02 8.47
C MET A 507 14.80 18.49 9.84
N THR A 508 14.30 19.65 10.26
CA THR A 508 14.41 20.10 11.65
C THR A 508 13.47 19.25 12.50
N HIS A 509 13.98 18.71 13.61
CA HIS A 509 13.18 17.89 14.52
C HIS A 509 12.89 18.65 15.80
N THR A 510 11.61 18.73 16.16
CA THR A 510 11.13 19.38 17.40
C THR A 510 10.67 18.37 18.46
N LYS A 511 10.63 17.07 18.11
CA LYS A 511 10.19 16.02 19.05
C LYS A 511 11.22 15.86 20.18
N LYS A 512 10.75 15.68 21.42
CA LYS A 512 11.61 15.46 22.61
C LYS A 512 12.68 14.39 22.39
N LYS A 513 12.33 13.25 21.75
CA LYS A 513 13.28 12.18 21.39
C LYS A 513 14.46 12.65 20.53
N ALA A 514 14.29 13.69 19.72
CA ALA A 514 15.35 14.24 18.88
C ALA A 514 16.24 15.24 19.64
N ILE A 515 15.65 15.98 20.59
CA ILE A 515 16.32 17.04 21.37
C ILE A 515 16.95 16.49 22.67
N GLU A 516 16.54 15.30 23.13
CA GLU A 516 17.02 14.68 24.38
C GLU A 516 18.55 14.68 24.48
N GLN A 517 19.12 15.17 25.56
CA GLN A 517 20.56 15.01 25.80
C GLN A 517 20.83 13.55 26.20
N ILE A 518 21.94 12.98 25.73
CA ILE A 518 22.26 11.57 25.97
C ILE A 518 23.37 11.51 27.00
N ASN A 519 23.03 11.05 28.21
CA ASN A 519 24.01 10.61 29.19
C ASN A 519 24.16 9.08 29.13
N LEU A 520 25.40 8.59 28.95
CA LEU A 520 25.70 7.16 28.85
C LEU A 520 26.21 6.65 30.19
N LYS A 521 25.61 5.57 30.70
CA LYS A 521 26.05 4.89 31.93
C LYS A 521 27.08 3.80 31.68
N PHE A 522 26.99 3.12 30.54
CA PHE A 522 27.87 2.02 30.24
C PHE A 522 27.98 1.79 28.73
N ILE A 523 29.18 1.44 28.28
CA ILE A 523 29.46 0.97 26.93
C ILE A 523 30.07 -0.43 27.03
N ASP A 524 29.47 -1.39 26.31
CA ASP A 524 29.94 -2.77 26.31
C ASP A 524 31.15 -2.97 25.37
N THR A 525 32.31 -3.26 25.95
CA THR A 525 33.59 -3.55 25.27
C THR A 525 33.97 -5.03 25.37
N SER A 526 33.05 -5.90 25.82
CA SER A 526 33.24 -7.34 25.80
C SER A 526 33.58 -7.89 24.41
N SER A 527 34.26 -9.03 24.36
CA SER A 527 34.59 -9.65 23.07
C SER A 527 33.33 -9.98 22.28
N LYS A 528 33.28 -9.50 21.03
CA LYS A 528 32.19 -9.79 20.08
C LYS A 528 32.49 -11.03 19.22
N PHE A 529 33.55 -11.75 19.54
CA PHE A 529 33.90 -13.03 18.93
C PHE A 529 33.49 -14.15 19.91
N GLY A 530 32.26 -14.64 19.78
CA GLY A 530 31.63 -15.52 20.76
C GLY A 530 30.91 -14.74 21.87
N HIS A 531 30.92 -15.28 23.09
CA HIS A 531 30.27 -14.70 24.27
C HIS A 531 31.31 -14.12 25.23
N GLY A 532 31.65 -12.84 25.08
CA GLY A 532 32.58 -12.15 25.96
C GLY A 532 31.99 -11.91 27.36
N ARG A 533 32.71 -12.31 28.42
CA ARG A 533 32.30 -12.11 29.82
C ARG A 533 33.00 -10.93 30.52
N PHE A 534 34.14 -10.48 29.98
CA PHE A 534 34.98 -9.45 30.57
C PHE A 534 34.99 -8.21 29.67
N GLN A 535 35.06 -7.03 30.26
CA GLN A 535 35.10 -5.74 29.56
C GLN A 535 36.53 -5.33 29.22
N THR A 536 37.49 -5.63 30.10
CA THR A 536 38.91 -5.30 29.91
C THR A 536 39.82 -6.52 30.04
N ILE A 537 41.05 -6.41 29.51
CA ILE A 537 42.06 -7.45 29.65
C ILE A 537 42.49 -7.57 31.12
N ALA A 538 42.58 -6.44 31.83
CA ALA A 538 42.95 -6.40 33.25
C ALA A 538 41.91 -7.14 34.12
N GLU A 539 40.62 -6.88 33.90
CA GLU A 539 39.53 -7.60 34.56
C GLU A 539 39.62 -9.12 34.29
N LYS A 540 39.83 -9.51 33.04
CA LYS A 540 39.99 -10.92 32.66
C LYS A 540 41.19 -11.58 33.36
N LYS A 541 42.34 -10.90 33.42
CA LYS A 541 43.54 -11.42 34.10
C LYS A 541 43.32 -11.56 35.60
N THR A 542 42.66 -10.56 36.21
CA THR A 542 42.34 -10.58 37.65
C THR A 542 41.39 -11.72 37.99
N PHE A 543 40.35 -11.93 37.17
CA PHE A 543 39.38 -13.01 37.38
C PHE A 543 39.95 -14.41 37.12
N MET A 544 40.72 -14.59 36.03
CA MET A 544 41.25 -15.90 35.65
C MET A 544 42.50 -16.30 36.45
N GLY A 545 43.16 -15.36 37.11
CA GLY A 545 44.42 -15.58 37.79
C GLY A 545 45.57 -15.96 36.84
N PRO A 546 46.70 -16.43 37.40
CA PRO A 546 47.82 -16.95 36.63
C PRO A 546 47.42 -18.18 35.80
N LEU A 547 47.57 -18.11 34.49
CA LEU A 547 47.31 -19.25 33.60
C LEU A 547 48.62 -19.96 33.24
N LYS A 548 48.52 -21.20 32.73
CA LYS A 548 49.69 -21.98 32.28
C LYS A 548 50.60 -21.23 31.30
N LYS A 549 50.03 -20.39 30.43
CA LYS A 549 50.79 -19.57 29.46
C LYS A 549 51.50 -18.36 30.09
N ASP A 550 51.10 -17.98 31.31
CA ASP A 550 51.66 -16.84 32.04
C ASP A 550 52.76 -17.32 33.01
N ALA A 551 52.83 -18.63 33.29
CA ALA A 551 54.00 -19.25 33.89
C ALA A 551 55.17 -19.12 32.91
N LYS A 552 56.20 -18.37 33.31
CA LYS A 552 57.50 -18.42 32.63
C LYS A 552 58.07 -19.81 32.86
N GLU A 553 58.58 -20.45 31.81
CA GLU A 553 59.57 -21.52 31.99
C GLU A 553 60.78 -21.00 32.77
#